data_AF-A0A136IK06-F1
#
_entry.id   AF-A0A136IK06-F1
#
_cell.length_a   1.000
_cell.length_b   1.000
_cell.length_c   1.000
_cell.angle_alpha   90.00
_cell.angle_beta   90.00
_cell.angle_gamma   90.00
#
_symmetry.space_group_name_H-M   'P 1'
#
loop_
_entity.id
_entity.type
_entity.pdbx_description
1 polymer ?
#
loop_
_entity_poly.entity_id
_entity_poly.type
_entity_poly.pdbx_seq_one_letter_code
_entity_poly.pdbx_strand_id
1 'polypeptide(L)'
;MTDFIARYEEGAVEIQHGGEPNDEELILGDVVVSDGIVQTDLGRRLPEQPNAESRALLAKLKVPRSRNMLQDKVVGYMDVLRREPQMAAEYPGVPHDKLFTAACRHVADGRSCDECSCDGQLVPRRRLENGSPQPAVHFGLIASGDAVIKSGEERDAVARREGVVAFEMKGAGVWDMFPCVVIKGVCDYADSHKTKAWQRYAAATAAACMKAFLDYWDRQYVPGI
;
A
#
# COMPACT_ATOMS: atom_id res chain seq x y z
N MET A 1 -3.47 10.49 -10.45
CA MET A 1 -2.30 9.63 -10.24
C MET A 1 -2.17 9.50 -8.74
N THR A 2 -2.42 8.30 -8.21
CA THR A 2 -2.58 8.03 -6.79
C THR A 2 -1.21 7.81 -6.18
N ASP A 3 -0.78 8.71 -5.30
CA ASP A 3 0.35 8.47 -4.41
C ASP A 3 -0.12 7.45 -3.38
N PHE A 4 0.61 6.34 -3.25
CA PHE A 4 0.34 5.28 -2.28
C PHE A 4 1.59 4.96 -1.52
N ILE A 5 1.42 4.90 -0.20
CA ILE A 5 2.41 5.33 0.77
C ILE A 5 2.53 4.23 1.82
N ALA A 6 3.75 3.91 2.26
CA ALA A 6 3.99 2.94 3.32
C ALA A 6 4.35 3.58 4.65
N ARG A 7 3.93 2.96 5.76
CA ARG A 7 4.46 3.23 7.11
C ARG A 7 5.90 2.71 7.28
N TYR A 8 6.68 3.43 8.10
CA TYR A 8 7.89 2.96 8.76
C TYR A 8 7.73 3.07 10.28
N GLU A 9 8.30 2.14 11.06
CA GLU A 9 8.53 2.34 12.49
C GLU A 9 10.02 2.25 12.79
N GLU A 10 10.55 3.30 13.42
CA GLU A 10 11.78 3.25 14.18
C GLU A 10 11.37 3.16 15.66
N GLY A 11 11.55 1.98 16.27
CA GLY A 11 11.25 1.74 17.68
C GLY A 11 9.79 1.37 17.95
N ALA A 12 9.60 0.16 18.50
CA ALA A 12 8.32 -0.37 18.93
C ALA A 12 7.58 0.63 19.83
N VAL A 13 6.37 1.04 19.42
CA VAL A 13 5.38 1.64 20.31
C VAL A 13 4.23 0.67 20.43
N GLU A 14 4.10 0.04 21.59
CA GLU A 14 2.93 -0.74 21.97
C GLU A 14 1.67 0.11 21.84
N ILE A 15 0.83 -0.16 20.83
CA ILE A 15 -0.53 0.39 20.78
C ILE A 15 -1.45 -0.56 21.53
N GLN A 16 -1.97 -0.08 22.66
CA GLN A 16 -3.01 -0.72 23.46
C GLN A 16 -4.35 -0.75 22.71
N HIS A 17 -4.50 -1.61 21.70
CA HIS A 17 -5.79 -2.10 21.19
C HIS A 17 -5.60 -3.42 20.44
N GLY A 18 -5.37 -4.51 21.20
CA GLY A 18 -5.91 -5.85 20.94
C GLY A 18 -5.65 -6.56 19.60
N GLY A 19 -4.78 -6.07 18.71
CA GLY A 19 -4.33 -6.76 17.51
C GLY A 19 -2.84 -6.57 17.36
N GLU A 20 -2.08 -7.67 17.36
CA GLU A 20 -0.63 -7.64 17.12
C GLU A 20 -0.34 -6.88 15.82
N PRO A 21 0.62 -5.94 15.80
CA PRO A 21 1.09 -5.35 14.56
C PRO A 21 1.62 -6.47 13.67
N ASN A 22 1.05 -6.64 12.49
CA ASN A 22 1.58 -7.58 11.51
C ASN A 22 2.94 -7.02 11.04
N ASP A 23 4.01 -7.64 11.53
CA ASP A 23 5.41 -7.20 11.53
C ASP A 23 6.09 -7.34 10.14
N GLU A 24 5.33 -7.16 9.06
CA GLU A 24 5.80 -7.36 7.69
C GLU A 24 6.22 -6.04 7.05
N GLU A 25 7.52 -5.93 6.76
CA GLU A 25 8.10 -4.84 6.02
C GLU A 25 7.36 -4.60 4.69
N LEU A 26 6.74 -3.43 4.53
CA LEU A 26 6.06 -3.00 3.30
C LEU A 26 7.06 -2.28 2.39
N ILE A 27 7.27 -2.74 1.16
CA ILE A 27 8.19 -2.15 0.16
C ILE A 27 7.47 -1.62 -1.10
N LEU A 28 8.16 -0.91 -1.99
CA LEU A 28 7.53 -0.47 -3.25
C LEU A 28 7.12 -1.67 -4.11
N GLY A 29 5.97 -1.56 -4.76
CA GLY A 29 5.36 -2.64 -5.54
C GLY A 29 4.46 -3.59 -4.75
N ASP A 30 4.52 -3.60 -3.42
CA ASP A 30 3.53 -4.31 -2.60
C ASP A 30 2.11 -3.75 -2.80
N VAL A 31 1.11 -4.40 -2.21
CA VAL A 31 -0.30 -3.98 -2.26
C VAL A 31 -0.85 -3.86 -0.84
N VAL A 32 -1.64 -2.81 -0.55
CA VAL A 32 -2.50 -2.78 0.65
C VAL A 32 -3.96 -2.90 0.24
N VAL A 33 -4.67 -3.75 0.97
CA VAL A 33 -6.11 -3.94 0.93
C VAL A 33 -6.69 -3.28 2.18
N SER A 34 -7.63 -2.35 2.00
CA SER A 34 -8.20 -1.57 3.11
C SER A 34 -9.08 -2.41 4.02
N ASP A 35 -8.84 -2.33 5.32
CA ASP A 35 -9.81 -2.72 6.36
C ASP A 35 -10.77 -1.59 6.72
N GLY A 36 -10.44 -0.39 6.29
CA GLY A 36 -11.24 0.81 6.45
C GLY A 36 -10.45 2.04 6.00
N ILE A 37 -11.15 3.16 5.88
CA ILE A 37 -10.58 4.45 5.48
C ILE A 37 -10.68 5.45 6.62
N VAL A 38 -9.62 6.23 6.81
CA VAL A 38 -9.61 7.39 7.71
C VAL A 38 -9.54 8.65 6.87
N GLN A 39 -10.60 9.48 6.88
CA GLN A 39 -10.58 10.81 6.25
C GLN A 39 -9.74 11.77 7.11
N THR A 40 -8.65 12.31 6.54
CA THR A 40 -7.68 13.14 7.28
C THR A 40 -7.93 14.65 7.16
N ASP A 41 -8.74 15.05 6.18
CA ASP A 41 -9.09 16.43 5.84
C ASP A 41 -10.34 16.96 6.56
N LEU A 42 -11.24 16.08 7.01
CA LEU A 42 -12.53 16.45 7.62
C LEU A 42 -12.54 16.37 9.16
N GLY A 43 -11.38 16.40 9.79
CA GLY A 43 -11.22 16.25 11.24
C GLY A 43 -11.43 14.81 11.71
N ARG A 44 -11.26 14.56 13.01
CA ARG A 44 -11.25 13.19 13.56
C ARG A 44 -12.63 12.52 13.44
N ARG A 45 -12.76 11.60 12.48
CA ARG A 45 -13.92 10.74 12.27
C ARG A 45 -13.54 9.28 12.57
N LEU A 46 -14.53 8.47 12.93
CA LEU A 46 -14.33 7.03 13.01
C LEU A 46 -13.98 6.49 11.61
N PRO A 47 -13.12 5.46 11.51
CA PRO A 47 -12.81 4.87 10.22
C PRO A 47 -14.08 4.34 9.54
N GLU A 48 -14.23 4.64 8.26
CA GLU A 48 -15.28 4.08 7.41
C GLU A 48 -14.94 2.62 7.09
N GLN A 49 -15.89 1.73 7.33
CA GLN A 49 -15.65 0.28 7.23
C GLN A 49 -16.36 -0.31 6.01
N PRO A 50 -15.78 -1.33 5.36
CA PRO A 50 -16.45 -2.09 4.32
C PRO A 50 -17.77 -2.68 4.82
N ASN A 51 -18.67 -3.07 3.91
CA ASN A 51 -19.92 -3.74 4.28
C ASN A 51 -19.65 -5.15 4.91
N ALA A 52 -20.69 -5.79 5.46
CA ALA A 52 -20.55 -7.05 6.18
C ALA A 52 -19.96 -8.19 5.32
N GLU A 53 -20.36 -8.28 4.05
CA GLU A 53 -19.87 -9.29 3.11
C GLU A 53 -18.38 -9.10 2.81
N SER A 54 -17.98 -7.85 2.51
CA SER A 54 -16.57 -7.48 2.33
C SER A 54 -15.74 -7.79 3.56
N ARG A 55 -16.23 -7.46 4.76
CA ARG A 55 -15.51 -7.76 6.02
C ARG A 55 -15.35 -9.27 6.26
N ALA A 56 -16.37 -10.07 5.93
CA ALA A 56 -16.27 -11.52 6.04
C ALA A 56 -15.21 -12.10 5.10
N LEU A 57 -15.14 -11.61 3.86
CA LEU A 57 -14.08 -12.00 2.93
C LEU A 57 -12.70 -11.53 3.40
N LEU A 58 -12.56 -10.29 3.85
CA LEU A 58 -11.30 -9.76 4.38
C LEU A 58 -10.80 -10.60 5.55
N ALA A 59 -11.67 -10.96 6.49
CA ALA A 59 -11.34 -11.84 7.60
C ALA A 59 -10.81 -13.21 7.12
N LYS A 60 -11.44 -13.79 6.09
CA LYS A 60 -10.96 -15.04 5.47
C LYS A 60 -9.60 -14.88 4.79
N LEU A 61 -9.38 -13.78 4.07
CA LEU A 61 -8.14 -13.53 3.32
C LEU A 61 -6.95 -13.21 4.25
N LYS A 62 -7.21 -12.72 5.46
CA LYS A 62 -6.18 -12.52 6.50
C LYS A 62 -5.67 -13.82 7.13
N VAL A 63 -6.41 -14.92 7.04
CA VAL A 63 -5.95 -16.22 7.53
C VAL A 63 -4.69 -16.64 6.76
N PRO A 64 -3.58 -17.06 7.43
CA PRO A 64 -2.28 -17.26 6.78
C PRO A 64 -2.33 -18.12 5.51
N ARG A 65 -3.08 -19.23 5.55
CA ARG A 65 -3.24 -20.11 4.38
C ARG A 65 -3.91 -19.38 3.21
N SER A 66 -5.00 -18.65 3.46
CA SER A 66 -5.72 -17.90 2.43
C SER A 66 -4.88 -16.74 1.90
N ARG A 67 -4.13 -16.07 2.79
CA ARG A 67 -3.22 -14.97 2.44
C ARG A 67 -2.10 -15.44 1.52
N ASN A 68 -1.48 -16.58 1.83
CA ASN A 68 -0.45 -17.18 0.97
C ASN A 68 -1.02 -17.52 -0.41
N MET A 69 -2.21 -18.15 -0.46
CA MET A 69 -2.87 -18.44 -1.74
C MET A 69 -3.25 -17.18 -2.53
N LEU A 70 -3.66 -16.11 -1.85
CA LEU A 70 -3.92 -14.81 -2.47
C LEU A 70 -2.64 -14.26 -3.10
N GLN A 71 -1.52 -14.26 -2.35
CA GLN A 71 -0.21 -13.80 -2.83
C GLN A 71 0.29 -14.62 -4.02
N ASP A 72 0.18 -15.94 -3.98
CA ASP A 72 0.55 -16.82 -5.11
C ASP A 72 -0.22 -16.46 -6.38
N LYS A 73 -1.52 -16.15 -6.25
CA LYS A 73 -2.34 -15.67 -7.37
C LYS A 73 -1.90 -14.29 -7.86
N VAL A 74 -1.54 -13.37 -6.97
CA VAL A 74 -1.00 -12.05 -7.36
C VAL A 74 0.25 -12.24 -8.21
N VAL A 75 1.18 -13.10 -7.78
CA VAL A 75 2.40 -13.41 -8.56
C VAL A 75 2.03 -14.00 -9.93
N GLY A 76 1.12 -14.98 -9.97
CA GLY A 76 0.67 -15.59 -11.22
C GLY A 76 0.00 -14.58 -12.18
N TYR A 77 -0.81 -13.65 -11.68
CA TYR A 77 -1.39 -12.59 -12.52
C TYR A 77 -0.36 -11.56 -12.96
N MET A 78 0.65 -11.26 -12.14
CA MET A 78 1.78 -10.43 -12.54
C MET A 78 2.59 -11.07 -13.66
N ASP A 79 2.74 -12.40 -13.70
CA ASP A 79 3.37 -13.10 -14.83
C ASP A 79 2.61 -12.89 -16.14
N VAL A 80 1.28 -12.83 -16.08
CA VAL A 80 0.43 -12.54 -17.25
C VAL A 80 0.60 -11.08 -17.66
N LEU A 81 0.45 -10.13 -16.72
CA LEU A 81 0.53 -8.69 -17.01
C LEU A 81 1.91 -8.27 -17.55
N ARG A 82 3.00 -8.91 -17.11
CA ARG A 82 4.35 -8.64 -17.63
C ARG A 82 4.56 -9.08 -19.08
N ARG A 83 3.73 -10.01 -19.59
CA ARG A 83 3.78 -10.45 -20.99
C ARG A 83 3.04 -9.51 -21.93
N GLU A 84 2.27 -8.57 -21.39
CA GLU A 84 1.50 -7.59 -22.16
C GLU A 84 2.35 -6.32 -22.38
N PRO A 85 2.91 -6.09 -23.58
CA PRO A 85 3.83 -4.97 -23.82
C PRO A 85 3.19 -3.60 -23.59
N GLN A 86 1.87 -3.51 -23.77
CA GLN A 86 1.11 -2.28 -23.58
C GLN A 86 0.99 -1.85 -22.11
N MET A 87 1.15 -2.78 -21.15
CA MET A 87 1.05 -2.47 -19.73
C MET A 87 2.28 -1.73 -19.22
N ALA A 88 3.45 -1.91 -19.84
CA ALA A 88 4.73 -1.30 -19.45
C ALA A 88 5.00 -1.38 -17.93
N ALA A 89 4.59 -2.49 -17.31
CA ALA A 89 4.65 -2.74 -15.87
C ALA A 89 5.92 -3.49 -15.48
N GLU A 90 7.07 -3.03 -15.98
CA GLU A 90 8.37 -3.59 -15.65
C GLU A 90 8.71 -3.30 -14.19
N TYR A 91 9.37 -4.27 -13.52
CA TYR A 91 9.87 -4.07 -12.17
C TYR A 91 10.99 -3.04 -12.19
N PRO A 92 10.87 -1.89 -11.49
CA PRO A 92 11.90 -0.84 -11.53
C PRO A 92 13.26 -1.27 -10.96
N GLY A 93 13.28 -2.30 -10.11
CA GLY A 93 14.52 -2.83 -9.53
C GLY A 93 14.83 -2.27 -8.14
N VAL A 94 15.57 -3.06 -7.36
CA VAL A 94 16.00 -2.73 -5.99
C VAL A 94 16.67 -1.35 -5.87
N PRO A 95 17.54 -0.91 -6.80
CA PRO A 95 18.17 0.42 -6.70
C PRO A 95 17.18 1.59 -6.73
N HIS A 96 15.94 1.39 -7.19
CA HIS A 96 14.90 2.41 -7.24
C HIS A 96 13.92 2.34 -6.06
N ASP A 97 14.07 1.35 -5.15
CA ASP A 97 13.33 1.28 -3.90
C ASP A 97 14.15 1.94 -2.78
N LYS A 98 14.00 3.27 -2.66
CA LYS A 98 14.73 4.09 -1.70
C LYS A 98 13.76 4.69 -0.70
N LEU A 99 13.80 4.20 0.54
CA LEU A 99 13.15 4.83 1.69
C LEU A 99 14.18 5.64 2.44
N PHE A 100 13.97 6.95 2.56
CA PHE A 100 14.82 7.81 3.38
C PHE A 100 14.31 7.85 4.82
N THR A 101 15.21 8.10 5.76
CA THR A 101 14.84 8.42 7.16
C THR A 101 13.87 9.60 7.19
N ALA A 102 12.97 9.62 8.17
CA ALA A 102 11.90 10.61 8.24
C ALA A 102 12.40 12.07 8.25
N ALA A 103 13.55 12.30 8.88
CA ALA A 103 14.18 13.62 9.00
C ALA A 103 14.88 14.08 7.69
N CYS A 104 15.09 13.19 6.73
CA CYS A 104 15.72 13.54 5.47
C CYS A 104 14.77 14.41 4.64
N ARG A 105 15.21 15.63 4.31
CA ARG A 105 14.47 16.56 3.48
C ARG A 105 15.11 16.65 2.10
N HIS A 106 14.27 16.55 1.07
CA HIS A 106 14.71 16.71 -0.30
C HIS A 106 15.15 18.15 -0.57
N VAL A 107 16.28 18.32 -1.26
CA VAL A 107 16.98 19.61 -1.38
C VAL A 107 16.29 20.57 -2.36
N ALA A 108 15.52 20.06 -3.32
CA ALA A 108 14.81 20.89 -4.30
C ALA A 108 13.43 20.32 -4.68
N ASP A 109 12.37 21.12 -4.52
CA ASP A 109 11.03 20.71 -4.94
C ASP A 109 10.96 20.43 -6.45
N GLY A 110 10.37 19.30 -6.82
CA GLY A 110 10.10 18.94 -8.21
C GLY A 110 11.24 18.29 -8.99
N ARG A 111 12.41 18.08 -8.37
CA ARG A 111 13.51 17.30 -8.95
C ARG A 111 13.56 15.91 -8.32
N SER A 112 14.06 14.92 -9.07
CA SER A 112 14.29 13.58 -8.53
C SER A 112 15.57 13.51 -7.68
N CYS A 113 15.67 12.55 -6.77
CA CYS A 113 16.89 12.33 -5.99
C CYS A 113 18.12 12.08 -6.85
N ASP A 114 17.93 11.44 -8.00
CA ASP A 114 19.01 11.14 -8.94
C ASP A 114 19.54 12.43 -9.61
N GLU A 115 18.72 13.47 -9.73
CA GLU A 115 19.14 14.79 -10.20
C GLU A 115 19.77 15.66 -9.10
N CYS A 116 19.37 15.44 -7.86
CA CYS A 116 19.79 16.26 -6.72
C CYS A 116 20.94 15.66 -5.92
N SER A 117 21.34 14.42 -6.19
CA SER A 117 22.35 13.69 -5.40
C SER A 117 22.05 13.75 -3.90
N CYS A 118 20.80 13.47 -3.51
CA CYS A 118 20.41 13.48 -2.10
C CYS A 118 21.28 12.47 -1.33
N ASP A 119 22.03 12.95 -0.35
CA ASP A 119 22.97 12.20 0.50
C ASP A 119 22.33 11.71 1.81
N GLY A 120 20.99 11.65 1.82
CA GLY A 120 20.20 11.25 2.96
C GLY A 120 20.44 9.80 3.40
N GLN A 121 20.35 9.58 4.71
CA GLN A 121 20.41 8.23 5.27
C GLN A 121 19.18 7.42 4.81
N LEU A 122 19.45 6.29 4.16
CA LEU A 122 18.45 5.32 3.75
C LEU A 122 18.10 4.38 4.91
N VAL A 123 16.83 3.99 4.97
CA VAL A 123 16.36 2.94 5.88
C VAL A 123 16.71 1.57 5.27
N PRO A 124 17.39 0.67 6.02
CA PRO A 124 17.68 -0.69 5.54
C PRO A 124 16.41 -1.48 5.22
N ARG A 125 16.45 -2.25 4.12
CA ARG A 125 15.28 -2.98 3.61
C ARG A 125 15.54 -4.47 3.47
N ARG A 126 15.10 -5.26 4.47
CA ARG A 126 15.42 -6.69 4.56
C ARG A 126 14.91 -7.47 3.34
N ARG A 127 13.72 -7.16 2.86
CA ARG A 127 13.11 -7.81 1.69
C ARG A 127 13.82 -7.51 0.37
N LEU A 128 14.67 -6.49 0.33
CA LEU A 128 15.43 -6.13 -0.88
C LEU A 128 16.80 -6.80 -0.97
N GLU A 129 17.30 -7.39 0.12
CA GLU A 129 18.64 -8.01 0.19
C GLU A 129 18.85 -9.13 -0.85
N ASN A 130 17.76 -9.83 -1.24
CA ASN A 130 17.80 -10.94 -2.18
C ASN A 130 17.56 -10.53 -3.66
N GLY A 131 17.48 -9.24 -3.97
CA GLY A 131 17.52 -8.72 -5.35
C GLY A 131 16.23 -8.77 -6.18
N SER A 132 15.27 -9.63 -5.86
CA SER A 132 14.01 -9.77 -6.61
C SER A 132 12.81 -10.10 -5.71
N PRO A 133 12.36 -9.14 -4.87
CA PRO A 133 11.22 -9.37 -4.00
C PRO A 133 9.94 -9.62 -4.82
N GLN A 134 9.12 -10.56 -4.33
CA GLN A 134 7.75 -10.70 -4.82
C GLN A 134 6.83 -9.71 -4.08
N PRO A 135 5.79 -9.16 -4.74
CA PRO A 135 4.81 -8.30 -4.09
C PRO A 135 4.09 -9.02 -2.95
N ALA A 136 4.09 -8.42 -1.77
CA ALA A 136 3.30 -8.87 -0.62
C ALA A 136 1.95 -8.15 -0.57
N VAL A 137 0.96 -8.78 0.07
CA VAL A 137 -0.38 -8.20 0.26
C VAL A 137 -0.60 -7.89 1.74
N HIS A 138 -0.71 -6.61 2.04
CA HIS A 138 -0.93 -6.06 3.39
C HIS A 138 -2.39 -5.71 3.62
N PHE A 139 -2.83 -5.77 4.87
CA PHE A 139 -4.17 -5.34 5.27
C PHE A 139 -4.07 -4.28 6.36
N GLY A 140 -4.85 -3.22 6.26
CA GLY A 140 -4.91 -2.20 7.32
C GLY A 140 -5.73 -0.98 6.95
N LEU A 141 -5.73 0.01 7.85
CA LEU A 141 -6.40 1.29 7.62
C LEU A 141 -5.61 2.14 6.62
N ILE A 142 -6.32 2.76 5.68
CA ILE A 142 -5.73 3.69 4.71
C ILE A 142 -6.25 5.09 5.01
N ALA A 143 -5.33 6.04 5.21
CA ALA A 143 -5.68 7.46 5.28
C ALA A 143 -6.04 7.99 3.88
N SER A 144 -7.13 8.74 3.80
CA SER A 144 -7.55 9.44 2.59
C SER A 144 -7.62 10.94 2.85
N GLY A 145 -7.16 11.74 1.91
CA GLY A 145 -7.30 13.19 1.98
C GLY A 145 -6.80 13.91 0.73
N ASP A 146 -7.25 15.16 0.55
CA ASP A 146 -6.92 15.95 -0.64
C ASP A 146 -5.45 16.41 -0.71
N ALA A 147 -4.75 16.42 0.42
CA ALA A 147 -3.36 16.86 0.50
C ALA A 147 -2.37 15.71 0.28
N VAL A 148 -1.36 15.95 -0.55
CA VAL A 148 -0.22 15.02 -0.65
C VAL A 148 0.64 15.16 0.61
N ILE A 149 0.91 14.06 1.30
CA ILE A 149 2.00 13.99 2.28
C ILE A 149 3.35 13.98 1.53
N LYS A 150 4.23 14.91 1.89
CA LYS A 150 5.57 15.09 1.28
C LYS A 150 6.68 15.19 2.33
N SER A 151 6.43 14.70 3.53
CA SER A 151 7.35 14.78 4.67
C SER A 151 7.29 13.46 5.42
N GLY A 152 8.46 12.83 5.60
CA GLY A 152 8.55 11.59 6.36
C GLY A 152 8.12 11.79 7.82
N GLU A 153 8.43 12.94 8.42
CA GLU A 153 7.98 13.30 9.78
C GLU A 153 6.45 13.39 9.88
N GLU A 154 5.82 14.03 8.88
CA GLU A 154 4.36 14.17 8.83
C GLU A 154 3.70 12.80 8.61
N ARG A 155 4.20 12.02 7.64
CA ARG A 155 3.77 10.64 7.40
C ARG A 155 3.78 9.82 8.69
N ASP A 156 4.89 9.81 9.40
CA ASP A 156 5.05 9.01 10.62
C ASP A 156 4.17 9.54 11.77
N ALA A 157 3.93 10.85 11.84
CA ALA A 157 3.01 11.45 12.79
C ALA A 157 1.56 11.05 12.51
N VAL A 158 1.10 11.11 11.26
CA VAL A 158 -0.27 10.71 10.90
C VAL A 158 -0.45 9.20 11.03
N ALA A 159 0.52 8.40 10.59
CA ALA A 159 0.48 6.94 10.71
C ALA A 159 0.31 6.49 12.17
N ARG A 160 1.09 7.08 13.10
CA ARG A 160 0.96 6.80 14.53
C ARG A 160 -0.35 7.30 15.12
N ARG A 161 -0.76 8.53 14.76
CA ARG A 161 -1.96 9.16 15.32
C ARG A 161 -3.25 8.44 14.91
N GLU A 162 -3.35 8.03 13.66
CA GLU A 162 -4.56 7.44 13.07
C GLU A 162 -4.51 5.92 12.97
N GLY A 163 -3.35 5.30 13.25
CA GLY A 163 -3.16 3.85 13.10
C GLY A 163 -3.24 3.36 11.66
N VAL A 164 -2.88 4.21 10.69
CA VAL A 164 -2.93 3.89 9.26
C VAL A 164 -1.62 3.26 8.79
N VAL A 165 -1.72 2.36 7.81
CA VAL A 165 -0.56 1.70 7.19
C VAL A 165 -0.23 2.29 5.82
N ALA A 166 -1.20 2.98 5.21
CA ALA A 166 -1.03 3.64 3.94
C ALA A 166 -1.86 4.91 3.81
N PHE A 167 -1.57 5.67 2.78
CA PHE A 167 -2.20 6.94 2.48
C PHE A 167 -2.54 7.01 1.00
N GLU A 168 -3.61 7.69 0.65
CA GLU A 168 -4.03 7.93 -0.72
C GLU A 168 -4.86 9.23 -0.81
N MET A 169 -5.17 9.68 -2.03
CA MET A 169 -5.77 11.02 -2.24
C MET A 169 -7.12 11.04 -2.98
N LYS A 170 -7.79 9.90 -3.18
CA LYS A 170 -8.97 9.83 -4.06
C LYS A 170 -10.07 8.87 -3.59
N GLY A 171 -9.87 8.18 -2.47
CA GLY A 171 -10.73 7.15 -1.93
C GLY A 171 -11.92 7.74 -1.18
N ALA A 172 -11.71 8.76 -0.35
CA ALA A 172 -12.73 9.36 0.52
C ALA A 172 -14.04 9.64 -0.23
N GLY A 173 -13.98 10.34 -1.37
CA GLY A 173 -15.19 10.67 -2.13
C GLY A 173 -15.90 9.46 -2.77
N VAL A 174 -15.20 8.33 -2.98
CA VAL A 174 -15.84 7.08 -3.45
C VAL A 174 -16.54 6.36 -2.30
N TRP A 175 -15.95 6.40 -1.11
CA TRP A 175 -16.52 5.77 0.08
C TRP A 175 -17.78 6.46 0.59
N ASP A 176 -17.85 7.79 0.48
CA ASP A 176 -19.06 8.55 0.78
C ASP A 176 -20.27 8.07 -0.04
N MET A 177 -20.04 7.43 -1.19
CA MET A 177 -21.09 6.90 -2.06
C MET A 177 -21.46 5.44 -1.77
N PHE A 178 -20.48 4.55 -1.53
CA PHE A 178 -20.74 3.13 -1.26
C PHE A 178 -19.67 2.51 -0.36
N PRO A 179 -20.05 1.64 0.60
CA PRO A 179 -19.08 0.88 1.39
C PRO A 179 -18.31 -0.08 0.46
N CYS A 180 -17.00 0.11 0.34
CA CYS A 180 -16.17 -0.62 -0.62
C CYS A 180 -14.89 -1.19 0.01
N VAL A 181 -14.03 -1.81 -0.79
CA VAL A 181 -12.67 -2.21 -0.40
C VAL A 181 -11.72 -1.54 -1.37
N VAL A 182 -10.74 -0.83 -0.84
CA VAL A 182 -9.69 -0.17 -1.62
C VAL A 182 -8.49 -1.09 -1.70
N ILE A 183 -8.08 -1.40 -2.92
CA ILE A 183 -6.87 -2.18 -3.22
C ILE A 183 -5.93 -1.28 -4.01
N LYS A 184 -4.72 -1.09 -3.50
CA LYS A 184 -3.78 -0.11 -4.05
C LYS A 184 -2.36 -0.65 -3.95
N GLY A 185 -1.57 -0.43 -4.99
CA GLY A 185 -0.16 -0.80 -5.03
C GLY A 185 0.72 0.35 -4.59
N VAL A 186 1.86 0.01 -3.99
CA VAL A 186 2.82 0.96 -3.41
C VAL A 186 3.73 1.54 -4.46
N CYS A 187 3.66 2.85 -4.63
CA CYS A 187 4.43 3.56 -5.64
C CYS A 187 5.35 4.65 -5.08
N ASP A 188 5.21 5.01 -3.80
CA ASP A 188 6.00 6.04 -3.13
C ASP A 188 6.02 5.79 -1.61
N TYR A 189 6.86 6.53 -0.88
CA TYR A 189 6.97 6.43 0.58
C TYR A 189 6.40 7.65 1.33
N ALA A 190 5.80 8.63 0.65
CA ALA A 190 5.34 9.92 1.21
C ALA A 190 6.36 10.66 2.06
N ASP A 191 7.62 10.47 1.73
CA ASP A 191 8.62 11.43 2.13
C ASP A 191 8.70 12.52 1.06
N SER A 192 9.73 13.34 1.14
CA SER A 192 9.98 14.39 0.17
C SER A 192 10.58 13.89 -1.15
N HIS A 193 10.89 12.59 -1.29
CA HIS A 193 11.76 12.02 -2.33
C HIS A 193 10.96 11.32 -3.44
N LYS A 194 10.03 12.07 -4.05
CA LYS A 194 9.06 11.50 -5.00
C LYS A 194 9.70 10.88 -6.24
N THR A 195 9.18 9.72 -6.64
CA THR A 195 9.50 9.08 -7.92
C THR A 195 8.26 8.60 -8.67
N LYS A 196 8.32 8.65 -10.01
CA LYS A 196 7.27 8.10 -10.88
C LYS A 196 7.59 6.70 -11.40
N ALA A 197 8.79 6.18 -11.13
CA ALA A 197 9.27 4.92 -11.70
C ALA A 197 8.34 3.73 -11.34
N TRP A 198 7.75 3.76 -10.15
CA TRP A 198 6.95 2.66 -9.62
C TRP A 198 5.48 2.69 -9.98
N GLN A 199 4.94 3.80 -10.52
CA GLN A 199 3.50 3.95 -10.68
C GLN A 199 2.87 2.89 -11.60
N ARG A 200 3.55 2.52 -12.69
CA ARG A 200 3.06 1.48 -13.61
C ARG A 200 3.13 0.09 -12.98
N TYR A 201 4.25 -0.25 -12.34
CA TYR A 201 4.42 -1.52 -11.65
C TYR A 201 3.41 -1.67 -10.51
N ALA A 202 3.27 -0.65 -9.66
CA ALA A 202 2.31 -0.61 -8.56
C ALA A 202 0.85 -0.69 -9.04
N ALA A 203 0.51 -0.03 -10.14
CA ALA A 203 -0.81 -0.16 -10.73
C ALA A 203 -1.09 -1.60 -11.19
N ALA A 204 -0.10 -2.27 -11.79
CA ALA A 204 -0.22 -3.67 -12.20
C ALA A 204 -0.33 -4.61 -11.00
N THR A 205 0.45 -4.41 -9.93
CA THR A 205 0.34 -5.25 -8.73
C THR A 205 -1.01 -5.06 -8.03
N ALA A 206 -1.53 -3.84 -7.97
CA ALA A 206 -2.89 -3.56 -7.49
C ALA A 206 -3.96 -4.28 -8.33
N ALA A 207 -3.84 -4.24 -9.66
CA ALA A 207 -4.77 -4.90 -10.57
C ALA A 207 -4.71 -6.43 -10.44
N ALA A 208 -3.50 -7.00 -10.33
CA ALA A 208 -3.28 -8.42 -10.07
C ALA A 208 -3.90 -8.85 -8.73
N CYS A 209 -3.72 -8.04 -7.68
CA CYS A 209 -4.35 -8.29 -6.39
C CYS A 209 -5.87 -8.18 -6.43
N MET A 210 -6.42 -7.18 -7.14
CA MET A 210 -7.87 -7.06 -7.34
C MET A 210 -8.42 -8.30 -8.06
N LYS A 211 -7.76 -8.77 -9.12
CA LYS A 211 -8.17 -9.98 -9.81
C LYS A 211 -8.12 -11.21 -8.89
N ALA A 212 -7.06 -11.35 -8.11
CA ALA A 212 -6.93 -12.42 -7.12
C ALA A 212 -8.00 -12.35 -6.04
N PHE A 213 -8.34 -11.15 -5.56
CA PHE A 213 -9.41 -10.90 -4.60
C PHE A 213 -10.78 -11.32 -5.15
N LEU A 214 -11.08 -10.95 -6.40
CA LEU A 214 -12.35 -11.28 -7.06
C LEU A 214 -12.57 -12.78 -7.25
N ASP A 215 -11.50 -13.58 -7.38
CA ASP A 215 -11.63 -15.04 -7.41
C ASP A 215 -12.20 -15.64 -6.10
N TYR A 216 -12.16 -14.88 -5.00
CA TYR A 216 -12.78 -15.25 -3.73
C TYR A 216 -14.15 -14.59 -3.51
N TRP A 217 -14.49 -13.56 -4.30
CA TRP A 217 -15.73 -12.79 -4.17
C TRP A 217 -16.98 -13.61 -4.53
N ASP A 218 -16.88 -14.53 -5.49
CA ASP A 218 -18.04 -15.19 -6.09
C ASP A 218 -18.06 -16.72 -5.90
N ARG A 219 -17.31 -17.23 -4.91
CA ARG A 219 -17.27 -18.67 -4.59
C ARG A 219 -18.23 -19.07 -3.46
N GLN A 220 -19.18 -18.22 -3.12
CA GLN A 220 -20.24 -18.54 -2.16
C GLN A 220 -21.62 -18.36 -2.82
N TYR A 221 -22.26 -19.50 -3.12
CA TYR A 221 -23.69 -19.68 -3.37
C TYR A 221 -24.25 -19.33 -4.77
N VAL A 222 -24.26 -20.32 -5.67
CA VAL A 222 -25.41 -20.54 -6.57
C VAL A 222 -26.13 -21.81 -6.06
N PRO A 223 -27.27 -21.69 -5.36
CA PRO A 223 -28.12 -22.83 -5.12
C PRO A 223 -28.83 -23.17 -6.43
N GLY A 224 -28.49 -24.30 -7.03
CA GLY A 224 -29.29 -25.04 -8.02
C GLY A 224 -29.85 -24.26 -9.21
N ILE A 225 -29.18 -24.40 -10.36
CA ILE A 225 -29.88 -24.53 -11.66
C ILE A 225 -29.59 -25.93 -12.16
#